data_AF-A0A1Y1XIC4-F1
#
_entry.id   AF-A0A1Y1XIC4-F1
#
_cell.length_a   1.000
_cell.length_b   1.000
_cell.length_c   1.000
_cell.angle_alpha   90.00
_cell.angle_beta   90.00
_cell.angle_gamma   90.00
#
_symmetry.space_group_name_H-M   'P 1'
#
loop_
_entity.id
_entity.type
_entity.pdbx_description
1 polymer ?
#
loop_
_entity_poly.entity_id
_entity_poly.type
_entity_poly.pdbx_seq_one_letter_code
_entity_poly.pdbx_strand_id
1 'polypeptide(L)' 'SPSPTSAPGICGGVADWSAATAYNGAQKVVYKGHLWQAKWWTQNDTPGSNSQNVWTDLGAC' A
#
# COMPACT_ATOMS: atom_id res chain seq x y z
N SER A 1 -17.57 11.24 -22.68
CA SER A 1 -17.82 10.73 -21.31
C SER A 1 -18.03 9.23 -21.41
N PRO A 2 -17.37 8.36 -20.61
CA PRO A 2 -16.34 8.64 -19.61
C PRO A 2 -14.91 8.60 -20.21
N SER A 3 -13.97 9.18 -19.48
CA SER A 3 -12.56 9.43 -19.83
C SER A 3 -11.76 8.13 -20.07
N PRO A 4 -10.67 8.14 -20.85
CA PRO A 4 -9.69 7.06 -20.79
C PRO A 4 -9.06 7.10 -19.39
N THR A 5 -9.57 6.20 -18.56
CA THR A 5 -8.89 5.46 -17.50
C THR A 5 -7.42 5.85 -17.43
N SER A 6 -7.06 6.74 -16.50
CA SER A 6 -5.68 6.79 -16.00
C SER A 6 -5.32 5.34 -15.74
N ALA A 7 -4.37 4.81 -16.52
CA ALA A 7 -3.92 3.44 -16.37
C ALA A 7 -3.74 3.23 -14.87
N PRO A 8 -4.42 2.25 -14.25
CA PRO A 8 -4.12 1.95 -12.87
C PRO A 8 -2.66 1.52 -12.90
N GLY A 9 -1.75 2.43 -12.53
CA GLY A 9 -0.46 2.03 -12.02
C GLY A 9 -0.69 0.98 -10.94
N ILE A 10 0.35 0.35 -10.46
CA ILE A 10 0.28 -0.71 -9.43
C ILE A 10 -0.68 -0.40 -8.25
N CYS A 11 -1.01 0.87 -8.01
CA CYS A 11 -1.92 1.40 -6.99
C CYS A 11 -3.41 1.50 -7.35
N GLY A 12 -3.83 1.20 -8.58
CA GLY A 12 -5.23 1.37 -8.98
C GLY A 12 -6.18 0.45 -8.23
N GLY A 13 -7.13 1.04 -7.51
CA GLY A 13 -8.10 0.31 -6.68
C GLY A 13 -7.56 -0.12 -5.32
N VAL A 14 -6.34 0.28 -4.95
CA VAL A 14 -5.77 0.02 -3.62
C VAL A 14 -6.03 1.23 -2.72
N ALA A 15 -6.54 0.98 -1.52
CA ALA A 15 -6.81 2.04 -0.54
C ALA A 15 -5.52 2.59 0.08
N ASP A 16 -5.56 3.83 0.54
CA ASP A 16 -4.47 4.44 1.30
C ASP A 16 -4.23 3.72 2.63
N TRP A 17 -2.97 3.68 3.05
CA TRP A 17 -2.59 3.11 4.35
C TRP A 17 -3.23 3.88 5.50
N SER A 18 -3.77 3.15 6.46
CA SER A 18 -4.46 3.66 7.63
C SER A 18 -3.97 2.96 8.88
N ALA A 19 -3.46 3.73 9.85
CA ALA A 19 -2.90 3.19 11.08
C ALA A 19 -3.93 2.42 11.95
N ALA A 20 -5.21 2.77 11.82
CA ALA A 20 -6.32 2.09 12.51
C ALA A 20 -6.72 0.75 11.86
N THR A 21 -6.23 0.44 10.66
CA THR A 21 -6.56 -0.80 9.96
C THR A 21 -5.50 -1.85 10.26
N ALA A 22 -5.94 -3.06 10.59
CA ALA A 22 -5.06 -4.22 10.62
C ALA A 22 -4.93 -4.79 9.21
N TYR A 23 -3.71 -4.89 8.72
CA TYR A 23 -3.36 -5.46 7.43
C TYR A 23 -2.72 -6.82 7.62
N ASN A 24 -3.29 -7.83 6.99
CA ASN A 24 -2.75 -9.18 6.93
C ASN A 24 -1.64 -9.27 5.88
N GLY A 25 -0.87 -10.37 5.93
CA GLY A 25 0.09 -10.67 4.87
C GLY A 25 -0.54 -10.67 3.48
N ALA A 26 0.22 -10.23 2.49
CA ALA A 26 -0.17 -10.00 1.09
C ALA A 26 -1.18 -8.87 0.84
N GLN A 27 -1.72 -8.21 1.88
CA GLN A 27 -2.53 -7.00 1.69
C GLN A 27 -1.68 -5.84 1.17
N LYS A 28 -2.30 -5.00 0.33
CA LYS A 28 -1.65 -3.88 -0.34
C LYS A 28 -2.27 -2.57 0.09
N VAL A 29 -1.46 -1.54 0.19
CA VAL A 29 -1.86 -0.18 0.56
C VAL A 29 -1.06 0.84 -0.23
N VAL A 30 -1.64 2.01 -0.46
CA VAL A 30 -0.91 3.14 -1.02
C VAL A 30 -0.41 4.02 0.13
N TYR A 31 0.88 4.34 0.14
CA TYR A 31 1.45 5.28 1.10
C TYR A 31 2.52 6.14 0.45
N LYS A 32 2.38 7.46 0.56
CA LYS A 32 3.28 8.46 -0.07
C LYS A 32 3.43 8.29 -1.59
N GLY A 33 2.37 7.86 -2.28
CA GLY A 33 2.44 7.60 -3.73
C GLY A 33 3.23 6.35 -4.11
N HIS A 34 3.43 5.43 -3.17
CA HIS A 34 4.03 4.12 -3.42
C HIS A 34 3.06 3.03 -3.02
N LEU A 35 3.11 1.90 -3.73
CA LEU A 35 2.40 0.70 -3.36
C LEU A 35 3.23 -0.11 -2.38
N TRP A 36 2.63 -0.45 -1.26
CA TRP A 36 3.26 -1.27 -0.23
C TRP A 36 2.46 -2.54 -0.02
N GLN A 37 3.16 -3.66 0.16
CA GLN A 37 2.55 -4.94 0.50
C GLN A 37 3.00 -5.40 1.88
N ALA A 38 2.04 -5.69 2.76
CA ALA A 38 2.32 -6.27 4.07
C ALA A 38 2.84 -7.70 3.90
N LYS A 39 3.90 -8.06 4.62
CA LYS A 39 4.48 -9.41 4.60
C LYS A 39 3.79 -10.35 5.59
N TRP A 40 3.32 -9.81 6.71
CA TRP A 40 2.57 -10.51 7.74
C TRP A 40 1.55 -9.55 8.37
N TRP A 41 0.81 -10.02 9.38
CA TRP A 41 -0.15 -9.19 10.09
C TRP A 41 0.53 -7.99 10.74
N THR A 42 0.03 -6.79 10.46
CA THR A 42 0.50 -5.54 11.02
C THR A 42 -0.65 -4.58 11.24
N GLN A 43 -0.55 -3.77 12.28
CA GLN A 43 -1.47 -2.69 12.57
C GLN A 43 -0.64 -1.52 13.08
N ASN A 44 -0.97 -0.31 12.63
CA ASN A 44 -0.24 0.90 13.03
C ASN A 44 1.26 0.95 12.62
N ASP A 45 1.80 0.00 11.85
CA ASP A 45 3.13 0.16 11.22
C ASP A 45 3.05 0.98 9.94
N THR A 46 3.85 2.03 9.88
CA THR A 46 3.92 2.92 8.71
C THR A 46 4.80 2.31 7.60
N PRO A 47 4.30 2.17 6.36
CA PRO A 47 5.10 1.72 5.23
C PRO A 47 6.28 2.67 4.96
N GLY A 48 7.45 2.10 4.67
CA GLY A 48 8.69 2.87 4.44
C GLY A 48 9.43 3.33 5.69
N SER A 49 8.87 3.15 6.90
CA SER A 49 9.62 3.44 8.14
C SER A 49 10.70 2.39 8.47
N ASN A 50 10.75 1.29 7.70
CA ASN A 50 11.76 0.21 7.71
C ASN A 50 12.09 -0.45 9.06
N SER A 51 11.52 -0.02 10.19
CA SER A 51 11.89 -0.51 11.53
C SER A 51 11.71 -2.01 11.71
N GLN A 52 10.74 -2.61 11.02
CA GLN A 52 10.43 -4.04 11.13
C GLN A 52 10.42 -4.76 9.77
N ASN A 53 10.76 -4.06 8.68
CA ASN A 53 10.67 -4.57 7.31
C ASN A 53 9.34 -5.31 7.02
N VAL A 54 8.23 -4.79 7.60
CA VAL A 54 6.86 -5.33 7.53
C VAL A 54 6.26 -5.12 6.14
N TRP A 55 6.59 -3.99 5.53
CA TRP A 55 6.06 -3.54 4.27
C TRP A 55 7.12 -3.69 3.17
N THR A 56 6.77 -4.40 2.11
CA THR A 56 7.54 -4.47 0.87
C THR A 56 7.11 -3.32 -0.04
N ASP A 57 8.04 -2.46 -0.43
CA ASP A 57 7.82 -1.49 -1.52
C ASP A 57 7.66 -2.26 -2.82
N LEU A 58 6.51 -2.11 -3.46
CA LEU A 58 6.24 -2.65 -4.79
C LEU A 58 6.52 -1.61 -5.90
N GLY A 59 6.88 -0.39 -5.51
CA GLY A 59 7.25 0.70 -6.41
C GLY A 59 6.32 1.91 -6.26
N ALA A 60 6.62 2.95 -7.04
CA ALA A 60 5.80 4.15 -7.12
C ALA A 60 4.50 3.89 -7.91
N CYS A 61 3.42 4.49 -7.42
CA CYS A 61 2.33 4.97 -8.26
C CYS A 61 2.83 6.22 -9.02
#